data_AF-A0A8D3DWD4-F1
#
_entry.id   AF-A0A8D3DWD4-F1
#
_cell.length_a   1.000
_cell.length_b   1.000
_cell.length_c   1.000
_cell.angle_alpha   90.00
_cell.angle_beta   90.00
_cell.angle_gamma   90.00
#
_symmetry.space_group_name_H-M   'P 1'
#
loop_
_entity.id
_entity.type
_entity.pdbx_description
1 polymer ?
#
loop_
_entity_poly.entity_id
_entity_poly.type
_entity_poly.pdbx_seq_one_letter_code
_entity_poly.pdbx_strand_id
1 'polypeptide(L)'
;CLGLLNTILLSTAVAIGIYCKYPPPNISTGAHLRAEGTQDTSEREVIKALKEYEQALEKELRSHEQLNLQMEQNKTLSDSLQTRLETLHVEKAILLSETSEISERRESCGRCLPGWFLLNTSCYFHSKSGSLKTWTDSREDCKSRGADLVVIDNLEEQVNLFDHLPKMNSGHREWWKESGIWIGITDHQAEGTWVWVNNMTLLDGGYWIQGEPNNYGSQGEDCGAIVNIDNPRRSWFDGFCQSNREWLCEMGPS
;
A
#
# COMPACT_ATOMS: atom_id res chain seq x y z
N CYS A 1 11.45 -8.21 35.25
CA CYS A 1 11.95 -8.92 36.46
C CYS A 1 10.96 -9.92 37.06
N LEU A 2 10.32 -10.77 36.24
CA LEU A 2 9.42 -11.85 36.71
C LEU A 2 9.95 -13.26 36.37
N GLY A 3 10.88 -13.39 35.41
CA GLY A 3 11.47 -14.68 35.02
C GLY A 3 12.41 -15.29 36.07
N LEU A 4 13.26 -14.47 36.70
CA LEU A 4 14.23 -14.95 37.71
C LEU A 4 13.57 -15.45 39.01
N LEU A 5 12.40 -14.89 39.37
CA LEU A 5 11.62 -15.35 40.53
C LEU A 5 11.00 -16.73 40.28
N ASN A 6 10.53 -16.99 39.06
CA ASN A 6 9.95 -18.29 38.69
C ASN A 6 10.99 -19.41 38.63
N THR A 7 12.21 -19.13 38.16
CA THR A 7 13.29 -20.14 38.14
C THR A 7 13.74 -20.54 39.54
N ILE A 8 13.79 -19.59 40.47
CA ILE A 8 14.15 -19.85 41.88
C ILE A 8 13.02 -20.64 42.57
N LEU A 9 11.75 -20.30 42.33
CA LEU A 9 10.60 -21.03 42.88
C LEU A 9 10.52 -22.48 42.35
N LEU A 10 10.81 -22.71 41.07
CA LEU A 10 10.89 -24.07 40.50
C LEU A 10 12.03 -24.89 41.09
N SER A 11 13.21 -24.29 41.27
CA SER A 11 14.37 -24.98 41.86
C SER A 11 14.16 -25.38 43.33
N THR A 12 13.49 -24.53 44.11
CA THR A 12 13.18 -24.80 45.52
C THR A 12 12.09 -25.85 45.68
N ALA A 13 11.06 -25.84 44.83
CA ALA A 13 10.01 -26.87 44.82
C ALA A 13 10.55 -28.26 44.48
N VAL A 14 11.49 -28.36 43.54
CA VAL A 14 12.16 -29.63 43.19
C VAL A 14 13.02 -30.14 44.36
N ALA A 15 13.76 -29.27 45.04
CA ALA A 15 14.58 -29.65 46.20
C ALA A 15 13.74 -30.17 47.39
N ILE A 16 12.61 -29.51 47.68
CA ILE A 16 11.68 -29.93 48.74
C ILE A 16 11.01 -31.27 48.38
N GLY A 17 10.62 -31.45 47.10
CA GLY A 17 10.04 -32.71 46.62
C GLY A 17 10.99 -33.90 46.76
N ILE A 18 12.30 -33.69 46.53
CA ILE A 18 13.33 -34.72 46.73
C ILE A 18 13.51 -35.05 48.22
N TYR A 19 13.52 -34.05 49.10
CA TYR A 19 13.68 -34.23 50.55
C TYR A 19 12.49 -34.96 51.21
N CYS A 20 11.26 -34.69 50.74
CA CYS A 20 10.07 -35.39 51.23
C CYS A 20 9.96 -36.83 50.73
N LYS A 21 10.55 -37.17 49.58
CA LYS A 21 10.50 -38.52 49.01
C LYS A 21 11.53 -39.47 49.64
N TYR A 22 12.64 -38.95 50.17
CA TYR A 22 13.70 -39.74 50.79
C TYR A 22 14.21 -39.09 52.10
N PRO A 23 13.47 -39.19 53.22
CA PRO A 23 13.99 -38.76 54.52
C PRO A 23 15.16 -39.68 54.94
N PRO A 24 16.24 -39.14 55.54
CA PRO A 24 17.38 -39.93 55.96
C PRO A 24 17.02 -40.89 57.12
N PRO A 25 17.58 -42.11 57.17
CA PRO A 25 17.26 -43.07 58.22
C PRO A 25 17.91 -42.73 59.57
N ASN A 26 17.11 -42.72 60.64
CA ASN A 26 17.57 -42.70 62.03
C ASN A 26 18.05 -44.11 62.43
N ILE A 27 19.24 -44.24 63.05
CA ILE A 27 19.70 -45.50 63.65
C ILE A 27 20.19 -45.27 65.08
N SER A 28 19.57 -45.98 66.04
CA SER A 28 20.16 -46.74 67.16
C SER A 28 19.02 -47.07 68.15
N THR A 29 18.76 -48.31 68.59
CA THR A 29 19.66 -49.25 69.28
C THR A 29 19.21 -50.71 69.13
N GLY A 30 20.17 -51.66 69.06
CA GLY A 30 20.02 -52.98 69.69
C GLY A 30 20.01 -54.22 68.79
N ALA A 31 21.09 -55.00 68.90
CA ALA A 31 21.23 -56.45 68.68
C ALA A 31 21.28 -57.01 67.24
N HIS A 32 22.52 -57.38 66.87
CA HIS A 32 22.95 -58.64 66.26
C HIS A 32 22.27 -59.11 64.96
N LEU A 33 22.99 -58.98 63.83
CA LEU A 33 23.35 -60.05 62.86
C LEU A 33 23.80 -59.43 61.52
N ARG A 34 25.05 -59.73 61.14
CA ARG A 34 25.60 -59.90 59.77
C ARG A 34 25.03 -59.01 58.64
N ALA A 35 25.83 -58.04 58.17
CA ALA A 35 25.80 -57.56 56.78
C ALA A 35 27.08 -56.77 56.40
N GLU A 36 28.24 -57.43 56.40
CA GLU A 36 29.34 -56.97 55.55
C GLU A 36 28.99 -57.40 54.11
N GLY A 37 28.35 -56.51 53.34
CA GLY A 37 27.98 -56.81 51.95
C GLY A 37 27.09 -55.80 51.22
N THR A 38 26.52 -54.77 51.88
CA THR A 38 25.50 -53.89 51.27
C THR A 38 25.94 -52.43 51.04
N GLN A 39 27.11 -52.02 51.52
CA GLN A 39 27.61 -50.64 51.32
C GLN A 39 28.36 -50.46 49.98
N ASP A 40 29.08 -51.49 49.52
CA ASP A 40 29.83 -51.50 48.26
C ASP A 40 28.91 -51.55 47.01
N THR A 41 27.71 -52.13 47.13
CA THR A 41 26.74 -52.19 46.02
C THR A 41 26.05 -50.84 45.76
N SER A 42 25.76 -50.07 46.81
CA SER A 42 25.15 -48.73 46.72
C SER A 42 26.08 -47.71 46.07
N GLU A 43 27.36 -47.73 46.43
CA GLU A 43 28.37 -46.80 45.90
C GLU A 43 28.64 -47.05 44.40
N ARG A 44 28.64 -48.32 43.96
CA ARG A 44 28.75 -48.69 42.54
C ARG A 44 27.56 -48.24 41.70
N GLU A 45 26.35 -48.30 42.24
CA GLU A 45 25.14 -47.82 41.55
C GLU A 45 25.19 -46.29 41.35
N VAL A 46 25.66 -45.54 42.35
CA VAL A 46 25.86 -44.10 42.25
C VAL A 46 26.92 -43.74 41.21
N ILE A 47 28.06 -44.46 41.18
CA ILE A 47 29.11 -44.26 40.17
C ILE A 47 28.59 -44.55 38.76
N LYS A 48 27.77 -45.60 38.59
CA LYS A 48 27.15 -45.92 37.31
C LYS A 48 26.22 -44.81 36.85
N ALA A 49 25.36 -44.31 37.75
CA ALA A 49 24.43 -43.22 37.45
C ALA A 49 25.17 -41.90 37.11
N LEU A 50 26.26 -41.58 37.82
CA LEU A 50 27.12 -40.43 37.51
C LEU A 50 27.74 -40.52 36.13
N LYS A 51 28.22 -41.72 35.74
CA LYS A 51 28.80 -41.94 34.40
C LYS A 51 27.76 -41.83 33.30
N GLU A 52 26.55 -42.34 33.52
CA GLU A 52 25.43 -42.19 32.59
C GLU A 52 25.02 -40.72 32.43
N TYR A 53 25.04 -39.95 33.53
CA TYR A 53 24.78 -38.52 33.51
C TYR A 53 25.86 -37.73 32.76
N GLU A 54 27.14 -38.04 32.97
CA GLU A 54 28.27 -37.42 32.27
C GLU A 54 28.18 -37.65 30.76
N GLN A 55 27.87 -38.89 30.34
CA GLN A 55 27.66 -39.23 28.93
C GLN A 55 26.45 -38.50 28.32
N ALA A 56 25.36 -38.36 29.08
CA ALA A 56 24.19 -37.60 28.64
C ALA A 56 24.51 -36.10 28.49
N LEU A 57 25.29 -35.54 29.41
CA LEU A 57 25.73 -34.14 29.37
C LEU A 57 26.65 -33.87 28.17
N GLU A 58 27.61 -34.75 27.88
CA GLU A 58 28.47 -34.65 26.69
C GLU A 58 27.69 -34.74 25.38
N LYS A 59 26.62 -35.55 25.35
CA LYS A 59 25.74 -35.65 24.19
C LYS A 59 24.96 -34.34 23.98
N GLU A 60 24.45 -33.76 25.06
CA GLU A 60 23.70 -32.50 25.01
C GLU A 60 24.60 -31.33 24.62
N LEU A 61 25.84 -31.28 25.13
CA LEU A 61 26.82 -30.25 24.75
C LEU A 61 27.13 -30.28 23.26
N ARG A 62 27.32 -31.47 22.68
CA ARG A 62 27.51 -31.66 21.23
C ARG A 62 26.29 -31.24 20.43
N SER A 63 25.09 -31.58 20.91
CA SER A 63 23.82 -31.15 20.29
C SER A 63 23.70 -29.62 20.28
N HIS A 64 24.04 -28.97 21.40
CA HIS A 64 24.01 -27.52 21.53
C HIS A 64 25.03 -26.83 20.60
N GLU A 65 26.24 -27.37 20.47
CA GLU A 65 27.26 -26.86 19.55
C GLU A 65 26.79 -26.94 18.09
N GLN A 66 26.17 -28.06 17.71
CA GLN A 66 25.61 -28.22 16.37
C GLN A 66 24.46 -27.24 16.10
N LEU A 67 23.59 -27.00 17.08
CA LEU A 67 22.50 -26.02 16.97
C LEU A 67 23.05 -24.60 16.82
N ASN A 68 24.10 -24.24 17.57
CA ASN A 68 24.74 -22.93 17.47
C ASN A 68 25.34 -22.70 16.07
N LEU A 69 25.96 -23.73 15.47
CA LEU A 69 26.43 -23.67 14.10
C LEU A 69 25.29 -23.45 13.09
N GLN A 70 24.16 -24.13 13.27
CA GLN A 70 22.97 -23.93 12.43
C GLN A 70 22.38 -22.53 12.61
N MET A 71 22.36 -22.00 13.82
CA MET A 71 21.90 -20.64 14.09
C MET A 71 22.79 -19.60 13.37
N GLU A 72 24.11 -19.77 13.39
CA GLU A 72 25.02 -18.86 12.70
C GLU A 72 24.86 -18.92 11.18
N GLN A 73 24.64 -20.12 10.62
CA GLN A 73 24.30 -20.30 9.20
C GLN A 73 22.98 -19.62 8.84
N ASN A 74 21.94 -19.81 9.65
CA ASN A 74 20.63 -19.18 9.43
C ASN A 74 20.72 -17.66 9.51
N LYS A 75 21.52 -17.13 10.43
CA LYS A 75 21.78 -15.70 10.54
C LYS A 75 22.47 -15.16 9.29
N THR A 76 23.53 -15.83 8.83
CA THR A 76 24.24 -15.48 7.60
C THR A 76 23.32 -15.49 6.38
N LEU A 77 22.43 -16.50 6.29
CA LEU A 77 21.43 -16.58 5.23
C LEU A 77 20.41 -15.44 5.32
N SER A 78 19.93 -15.13 6.53
CA SER A 78 19.01 -14.03 6.78
C SER A 78 19.60 -12.68 6.35
N ASP A 79 20.86 -12.40 6.72
CA ASP A 79 21.56 -11.17 6.37
C ASP A 79 21.76 -11.05 4.84
N SER A 80 22.06 -12.17 4.18
CA SER A 80 22.18 -12.24 2.72
C SER A 80 20.85 -11.98 2.01
N LEU A 81 19.75 -12.56 2.51
CA LEU A 81 18.40 -12.32 1.99
C LEU A 81 17.97 -10.87 2.17
N GLN A 82 18.26 -10.28 3.34
CA GLN A 82 17.96 -8.88 3.62
C GLN A 82 18.69 -7.95 2.66
N THR A 83 20.00 -8.18 2.45
CA THR A 83 20.80 -7.42 1.49
C THR A 83 20.20 -7.52 0.08
N ARG A 84 19.77 -8.72 -0.33
CA ARG A 84 19.19 -8.93 -1.66
C ARG A 84 17.83 -8.24 -1.83
N LEU A 85 17.03 -8.18 -0.77
CA LEU A 85 15.77 -7.44 -0.76
C LEU A 85 16.01 -5.93 -0.95
N GLU A 86 16.99 -5.38 -0.25
CA GLU A 86 17.37 -3.96 -0.37
C GLU A 86 17.84 -3.64 -1.79
N THR A 87 18.70 -4.48 -2.38
CA THR A 87 19.12 -4.33 -3.78
C THR A 87 17.93 -4.35 -4.73
N LEU A 88 17.00 -5.31 -4.57
CA LEU A 88 15.81 -5.40 -5.41
C LEU A 88 14.90 -4.18 -5.27
N HIS A 89 14.80 -3.58 -4.08
CA HIS A 89 14.06 -2.34 -3.88
C HIS A 89 14.69 -1.16 -4.63
N VAL A 90 16.01 -1.05 -4.62
CA VAL A 90 16.73 -0.02 -5.36
C VAL A 90 16.58 -0.22 -6.87
N GLU A 91 16.80 -1.44 -7.37
CA GLU A 91 16.61 -1.77 -8.79
C GLU A 91 15.19 -1.48 -9.26
N LYS A 92 14.18 -1.83 -8.46
CA LYS A 92 12.78 -1.50 -8.74
C LYS A 92 12.55 0.01 -8.83
N ALA A 93 13.13 0.80 -7.93
CA ALA A 93 12.99 2.25 -7.96
C ALA A 93 13.63 2.87 -9.22
N ILE A 94 14.80 2.38 -9.63
CA ILE A 94 15.49 2.82 -10.85
C ILE A 94 14.64 2.49 -12.09
N LEU A 95 14.17 1.26 -12.20
CA LEU A 95 13.33 0.83 -13.32
C LEU A 95 12.02 1.61 -13.41
N LEU A 96 11.38 1.93 -12.28
CA LEU A 96 10.18 2.77 -12.25
C LEU A 96 10.46 4.19 -12.75
N SER A 97 11.62 4.76 -12.41
CA SER A 97 12.03 6.07 -12.93
C SER A 97 12.23 6.05 -14.45
N GLU A 98 13.01 5.08 -14.95
CA GLU A 98 13.30 4.96 -16.38
C GLU A 98 12.05 4.68 -17.22
N THR A 99 11.13 3.84 -16.70
CA THR A 99 9.87 3.54 -17.38
C THR A 99 8.93 4.74 -17.45
N SER A 100 8.85 5.58 -16.41
CA SER A 100 8.09 6.84 -16.43
C SER A 100 8.58 7.78 -17.54
N GLU A 101 9.90 7.93 -17.67
CA GLU A 101 10.47 8.80 -18.70
C GLU A 101 10.29 8.26 -20.13
N ILE A 102 10.19 6.94 -20.29
CA ILE A 102 9.96 6.28 -21.58
C ILE A 102 8.46 6.30 -21.94
N SER A 103 7.56 6.14 -20.97
CA SER A 103 6.10 6.24 -21.20
C SER A 103 5.72 7.66 -21.60
N GLU A 104 6.20 8.68 -20.88
CA GLU A 104 5.93 10.09 -21.20
C GLU A 104 6.44 10.49 -22.59
N ARG A 105 7.59 9.94 -23.03
CA ARG A 105 8.10 10.15 -24.39
C ARG A 105 7.34 9.38 -25.48
N ARG A 106 6.75 8.22 -25.14
CA ARG A 106 5.92 7.44 -26.07
C ARG A 106 4.52 8.00 -26.25
N GLU A 107 3.95 8.62 -25.20
CA GLU A 107 2.58 9.17 -25.24
C GLU A 107 2.44 10.37 -26.19
N SER A 108 3.52 11.10 -26.47
CA SER A 108 3.48 12.23 -27.40
C SER A 108 4.44 12.13 -28.60
N CYS A 109 5.29 11.10 -28.67
CA CYS A 109 6.36 10.97 -29.68
C CYS A 109 7.23 12.25 -29.83
N GLY A 110 7.34 13.06 -28.77
CA GLY A 110 8.05 14.35 -28.78
C GLY A 110 7.27 15.51 -29.40
N ARG A 111 5.98 15.34 -29.71
CA ARG A 111 5.10 16.40 -30.26
C ARG A 111 4.43 17.25 -29.18
N CYS A 112 4.41 16.78 -27.93
CA CYS A 112 3.89 17.52 -26.78
C CYS A 112 4.97 17.69 -25.71
N LEU A 113 4.76 18.66 -24.81
CA LEU A 113 5.63 18.88 -23.66
C LEU A 113 5.60 17.66 -22.71
N PRO A 114 6.66 17.44 -21.90
CA PRO A 114 6.64 16.38 -20.89
C PRO A 114 5.42 16.49 -19.95
N GLY A 115 4.78 15.35 -19.68
CA GLY A 115 3.53 15.28 -18.92
C GLY A 115 2.27 15.63 -19.70
N TRP A 116 2.37 15.88 -21.01
CA TRP A 116 1.24 16.04 -21.92
C TRP A 116 1.14 14.84 -22.87
N PHE A 117 -0.07 14.39 -23.15
CA PHE A 117 -0.35 13.33 -24.09
C PHE A 117 -0.92 13.89 -25.39
N LEU A 118 -0.59 13.24 -26.52
CA LEU A 118 -1.08 13.64 -27.84
C LEU A 118 -2.33 12.83 -28.18
N LEU A 119 -3.45 13.50 -28.44
CA LEU A 119 -4.59 12.90 -29.14
C LEU A 119 -4.81 13.68 -30.45
N ASN A 120 -4.79 12.98 -31.57
CA ASN A 120 -4.89 13.55 -32.90
C ASN A 120 -3.83 14.66 -33.15
N THR A 121 -4.25 15.92 -33.10
CA THR A 121 -3.43 17.11 -33.39
C THR A 121 -3.21 18.03 -32.20
N SER A 122 -3.89 17.79 -31.07
CA SER A 122 -3.81 18.64 -29.87
C SER A 122 -3.07 17.93 -28.74
N CYS A 123 -2.44 18.72 -27.88
CA CYS A 123 -1.76 18.23 -26.69
C CYS A 123 -2.65 18.46 -25.48
N TYR A 124 -2.81 17.43 -24.66
CA TYR A 124 -3.67 17.46 -23.48
C TYR A 124 -2.88 17.21 -22.20
N PHE A 125 -3.29 17.84 -21.11
CA PHE A 125 -2.72 17.64 -19.79
C PHE A 125 -3.83 17.29 -18.82
N HIS A 126 -3.76 16.10 -18.24
CA HIS A 126 -4.58 15.71 -17.10
C HIS A 126 -3.77 15.91 -15.82
N SER A 127 -4.36 16.63 -14.84
CA SER A 127 -3.73 16.83 -13.54
C SER A 127 -3.41 15.49 -12.87
N LYS A 128 -2.26 15.41 -12.18
CA LYS A 128 -1.85 14.21 -11.46
C LYS A 128 -2.90 13.80 -10.41
N SER A 129 -3.08 12.49 -10.23
CA SER A 129 -4.06 11.96 -9.27
C SER A 129 -3.91 12.58 -7.88
N GLY A 130 -5.02 13.09 -7.33
CA GLY A 130 -5.08 13.77 -6.04
C GLY A 130 -4.65 15.25 -6.05
N SER A 131 -4.25 15.79 -7.20
CA SER A 131 -4.11 17.24 -7.39
C SER A 131 -5.48 17.80 -7.74
N LEU A 132 -6.09 18.55 -6.82
CA LEU A 132 -7.46 19.03 -6.95
C LEU A 132 -7.53 20.55 -6.88
N LYS A 133 -8.37 21.16 -7.72
CA LYS A 133 -8.59 22.61 -7.81
C LYS A 133 -10.05 22.95 -8.12
N THR A 134 -10.46 24.16 -7.78
CA THR A 134 -11.73 24.74 -8.24
C THR A 134 -11.70 24.90 -9.76
N TRP A 135 -12.87 25.04 -10.42
CA TRP A 135 -12.90 25.24 -11.88
C TRP A 135 -12.07 26.46 -12.31
N THR A 136 -12.19 27.56 -11.57
CA THR A 136 -11.43 28.80 -11.81
C THR A 136 -9.92 28.59 -11.64
N ASP A 137 -9.49 27.97 -10.54
CA ASP A 137 -8.07 27.72 -10.29
C ASP A 137 -7.46 26.73 -11.28
N SER A 138 -8.23 25.75 -11.73
CA SER A 138 -7.84 24.81 -12.79
C SER A 138 -7.63 25.54 -14.12
N ARG A 139 -8.54 26.46 -14.47
CA ARG A 139 -8.40 27.29 -15.67
C ARG A 139 -7.13 28.14 -15.64
N GLU A 140 -6.87 28.78 -14.50
CA GLU A 140 -5.66 29.59 -14.33
C GLU A 140 -4.38 28.73 -14.35
N ASP A 141 -4.41 27.50 -13.82
CA ASP A 141 -3.31 26.54 -13.98
C ASP A 141 -3.07 26.20 -15.46
N CYS A 142 -4.11 25.89 -16.24
CA CYS A 142 -3.98 25.65 -17.68
C CYS A 142 -3.39 26.86 -18.43
N LYS A 143 -3.88 28.07 -18.14
CA LYS A 143 -3.34 29.31 -18.72
C LYS A 143 -1.88 29.54 -18.37
N SER A 144 -1.47 29.25 -17.14
CA SER A 144 -0.07 29.37 -16.72
C SER A 144 0.87 28.43 -17.49
N ARG A 145 0.32 27.35 -18.08
CA ARG A 145 1.04 26.40 -18.94
C ARG A 145 0.97 26.73 -20.43
N GLY A 146 0.34 27.84 -20.82
CA GLY A 146 0.14 28.21 -22.22
C GLY A 146 -1.02 27.46 -22.90
N ALA A 147 -2.00 26.99 -22.12
CA ALA A 147 -3.18 26.25 -22.57
C ALA A 147 -4.47 26.89 -22.01
N ASP A 148 -5.63 26.28 -22.21
CA ASP A 148 -6.84 26.58 -21.43
C ASP A 148 -7.49 25.24 -21.00
N LEU A 149 -8.56 25.26 -20.21
CA LEU A 149 -9.35 24.05 -20.00
C LEU A 149 -9.85 23.51 -21.34
N VAL A 150 -9.91 22.19 -21.47
CA VAL A 150 -10.24 21.53 -22.74
C VAL A 150 -11.58 21.99 -23.31
N VAL A 151 -11.62 22.20 -24.62
CA VAL A 151 -12.86 22.44 -25.37
C VAL A 151 -13.11 21.24 -26.26
N ILE A 152 -14.22 20.54 -26.02
CA ILE A 152 -14.51 19.32 -26.76
C ILE A 152 -15.31 19.68 -28.01
N ASP A 153 -14.63 19.77 -29.14
CA ASP A 153 -15.16 20.28 -30.41
C ASP A 153 -16.06 19.27 -31.13
N ASN A 154 -15.78 17.97 -30.96
CA ASN A 154 -16.51 16.93 -31.70
C ASN A 154 -16.51 15.58 -30.98
N LEU A 155 -17.26 14.64 -31.55
CA LEU A 155 -17.44 13.30 -30.98
C LEU A 155 -16.14 12.49 -30.96
N GLU A 156 -15.30 12.61 -31.98
CA GLU A 156 -14.05 11.85 -32.04
C GLU A 156 -13.14 12.25 -30.88
N GLU A 157 -13.03 13.56 -30.64
CA GLU A 157 -12.30 14.09 -29.49
C GLU A 157 -12.90 13.62 -28.16
N GLN A 158 -14.22 13.69 -28.00
CA GLN A 158 -14.92 13.18 -26.82
C GLN A 158 -14.57 11.71 -26.53
N VAL A 159 -14.62 10.86 -27.56
CA VAL A 159 -14.35 9.42 -27.42
C VAL A 159 -12.88 9.18 -27.07
N ASN A 160 -11.95 9.87 -27.77
CA ASN A 160 -10.53 9.71 -27.54
C ASN A 160 -10.11 10.18 -26.13
N LEU A 161 -10.67 11.30 -25.67
CA LEU A 161 -10.47 11.79 -24.30
C LEU A 161 -11.04 10.81 -23.29
N PHE A 162 -12.29 10.40 -23.47
CA PHE A 162 -12.95 9.44 -22.58
C PHE A 162 -12.13 8.15 -22.43
N ASP A 163 -11.63 7.58 -23.52
CA ASP A 163 -10.84 6.36 -23.49
C ASP A 163 -9.46 6.53 -22.82
N HIS A 164 -8.90 7.74 -22.85
CA HIS A 164 -7.63 8.06 -22.19
C HIS A 164 -7.76 8.30 -20.68
N LEU A 165 -8.88 8.87 -20.24
CA LEU A 165 -9.11 9.24 -18.84
C LEU A 165 -9.21 8.00 -17.92
N PRO A 166 -8.85 8.10 -16.63
CA PRO A 166 -8.89 6.97 -15.71
C PRO A 166 -10.33 6.46 -15.51
N LYS A 167 -10.53 5.15 -15.68
CA LYS A 167 -11.83 4.50 -15.44
C LYS A 167 -12.22 4.61 -13.96
N MET A 168 -13.46 5.00 -13.74
CA MET A 168 -14.09 5.07 -12.43
C MET A 168 -14.91 3.82 -12.14
N ASN A 169 -14.72 3.23 -10.96
CA ASN A 169 -15.47 2.05 -10.54
C ASN A 169 -16.93 2.40 -10.27
N SER A 170 -17.87 1.81 -11.01
CA SER A 170 -19.32 2.04 -10.90
C SER A 170 -19.98 1.50 -9.60
N GLY A 171 -19.19 1.11 -8.59
CA GLY A 171 -19.63 0.37 -7.41
C GLY A 171 -20.53 1.13 -6.45
N HIS A 172 -20.52 2.46 -6.47
CA HIS A 172 -21.46 3.30 -5.72
C HIS A 172 -22.12 4.27 -6.69
N ARG A 173 -23.43 4.50 -6.55
CA ARG A 173 -24.10 5.57 -7.31
C ARG A 173 -23.72 6.90 -6.63
N GLU A 174 -23.55 7.95 -7.42
CA GLU A 174 -23.37 9.36 -6.99
C GLU A 174 -21.97 9.80 -6.51
N TRP A 175 -21.04 8.93 -6.08
CA TRP A 175 -19.65 9.36 -5.75
C TRP A 175 -18.92 10.04 -6.93
N TRP A 176 -19.33 9.73 -8.16
CA TRP A 176 -18.80 10.36 -9.36
C TRP A 176 -19.10 11.87 -9.39
N LYS A 177 -20.18 12.32 -8.74
CA LYS A 177 -20.48 13.75 -8.58
C LYS A 177 -19.41 14.47 -7.77
N GLU A 178 -18.59 13.79 -6.98
CA GLU A 178 -17.45 14.40 -6.28
C GLU A 178 -16.10 14.13 -6.99
N SER A 179 -16.05 13.19 -7.93
CA SER A 179 -14.80 12.67 -8.48
C SER A 179 -14.51 13.04 -9.95
N GLY A 180 -15.40 13.74 -10.65
CA GLY A 180 -15.18 14.10 -12.06
C GLY A 180 -13.98 15.02 -12.33
N ILE A 181 -13.68 15.23 -13.61
CA ILE A 181 -12.53 16.03 -14.09
C ILE A 181 -13.08 17.29 -14.76
N TRP A 182 -12.63 18.47 -14.34
CA TRP A 182 -13.08 19.73 -14.93
C TRP A 182 -12.72 19.85 -16.41
N ILE A 183 -13.71 20.28 -17.21
CA ILE A 183 -13.57 20.65 -18.62
C ILE A 183 -13.96 22.12 -18.81
N GLY A 184 -13.64 22.69 -19.98
CA GLY A 184 -13.72 24.12 -20.22
C GLY A 184 -15.11 24.68 -20.47
N ILE A 185 -16.19 24.10 -19.91
CA ILE A 185 -17.56 24.54 -20.15
C ILE A 185 -18.23 25.06 -18.88
N THR A 186 -19.00 26.15 -19.00
CA THR A 186 -19.73 26.78 -17.90
C THR A 186 -20.98 27.50 -18.42
N ASP A 187 -22.03 27.58 -17.62
CA ASP A 187 -23.22 28.41 -17.89
C ASP A 187 -23.40 29.53 -16.83
N HIS A 188 -22.36 29.84 -16.06
CA HIS A 188 -22.35 30.86 -15.01
C HIS A 188 -22.85 32.25 -15.45
N GLN A 189 -22.74 32.57 -16.74
CA GLN A 189 -23.25 33.83 -17.29
C GLN A 189 -24.77 33.84 -17.47
N ALA A 190 -25.35 32.70 -17.82
CA ALA A 190 -26.76 32.53 -18.10
C ALA A 190 -27.15 31.05 -17.99
N GLU A 191 -27.85 30.70 -16.91
CA GLU A 191 -28.36 29.36 -16.63
C GLU A 191 -28.96 28.67 -17.87
N GLY A 192 -28.50 27.44 -18.14
CA GLY A 192 -28.92 26.63 -19.28
C GLY A 192 -28.28 27.03 -20.61
N THR A 193 -27.46 28.08 -20.65
CA THR A 193 -26.67 28.49 -21.81
C THR A 193 -25.19 28.20 -21.57
N TRP A 194 -24.77 27.00 -21.96
CA TRP A 194 -23.40 26.54 -21.79
C TRP A 194 -22.44 27.19 -22.79
N VAL A 195 -21.35 27.76 -22.27
CA VAL A 195 -20.30 28.47 -23.02
C VAL A 195 -18.94 27.86 -22.69
N TRP A 196 -18.16 27.58 -23.73
CA TRP A 196 -16.79 27.11 -23.62
C TRP A 196 -15.82 28.26 -23.28
N VAL A 197 -14.67 27.93 -22.71
CA VAL A 197 -13.62 28.89 -22.36
C VAL A 197 -13.07 29.71 -23.55
N ASN A 198 -13.27 29.21 -24.78
CA ASN A 198 -12.98 29.91 -26.04
C ASN A 198 -14.11 30.84 -26.53
N ASN A 199 -15.13 31.08 -25.70
CA ASN A 199 -16.31 31.90 -25.96
C ASN A 199 -17.29 31.35 -27.01
N MET A 200 -17.19 30.07 -27.38
CA MET A 200 -18.21 29.43 -28.21
C MET A 200 -19.35 28.86 -27.36
N THR A 201 -20.59 29.07 -27.78
CA THR A 201 -21.78 28.46 -27.16
C THR A 201 -21.90 27.00 -27.59
N LEU A 202 -22.28 26.12 -26.67
CA LEU A 202 -22.60 24.73 -26.97
C LEU A 202 -23.90 24.64 -27.80
N LEU A 203 -23.85 24.00 -28.96
CA LEU A 203 -25.00 23.89 -29.88
C LEU A 203 -25.67 22.51 -29.90
N ASP A 204 -24.90 21.43 -29.79
CA ASP A 204 -25.39 20.05 -30.03
C ASP A 204 -25.82 19.31 -28.75
N GLY A 205 -26.23 20.04 -27.72
CA GLY A 205 -26.74 19.47 -26.48
C GLY A 205 -25.72 18.76 -25.59
N GLY A 206 -24.45 18.60 -26.03
CA GLY A 206 -23.36 18.04 -25.22
C GLY A 206 -23.46 16.53 -24.95
N TYR A 207 -22.52 16.01 -24.15
CA TYR A 207 -22.45 14.58 -23.80
C TYR A 207 -22.84 14.30 -22.35
N TRP A 208 -23.90 14.97 -21.88
CA TRP A 208 -24.39 14.86 -20.50
C TRP A 208 -24.85 13.45 -20.13
N ILE A 209 -24.60 13.07 -18.89
CA ILE A 209 -25.19 11.91 -18.24
C ILE A 209 -26.71 12.10 -18.22
N GLN A 210 -27.43 10.99 -18.22
CA GLN A 210 -28.89 11.04 -18.13
C GLN A 210 -29.33 11.75 -16.84
N GLY A 211 -30.06 12.85 -17.00
CA GLY A 211 -30.53 13.68 -15.90
C GLY A 211 -29.66 14.91 -15.62
N GLU A 212 -28.51 15.02 -16.29
CA GLU A 212 -27.63 16.18 -16.25
C GLU A 212 -27.77 17.03 -17.53
N PRO A 213 -27.43 18.33 -17.49
CA PRO A 213 -27.15 19.11 -16.29
C PRO A 213 -28.42 19.31 -15.45
N ASN A 214 -28.30 19.20 -14.12
CA ASN A 214 -29.45 19.19 -13.20
C ASN A 214 -29.58 20.45 -12.34
N ASN A 215 -28.55 21.29 -12.35
CA ASN A 215 -28.43 22.51 -11.58
C ASN A 215 -28.73 22.31 -10.08
N TYR A 216 -28.04 21.37 -9.44
CA TYR A 216 -28.38 20.93 -8.09
C TYR A 216 -28.18 22.04 -7.04
N GLY A 217 -29.10 22.08 -6.08
CA GLY A 217 -28.95 22.92 -4.88
C GLY A 217 -29.25 24.41 -5.11
N SER A 218 -29.28 25.18 -4.04
CA SER A 218 -29.70 26.59 -4.09
C SER A 218 -28.65 27.55 -4.67
N GLN A 219 -27.41 27.09 -4.81
CA GLN A 219 -26.29 27.87 -5.37
C GLN A 219 -26.11 27.61 -6.87
N GLY A 220 -26.74 26.55 -7.38
CA GLY A 220 -26.58 26.06 -8.73
C GLY A 220 -25.25 25.37 -9.01
N GLU A 221 -25.21 24.62 -10.10
CA GLU A 221 -24.06 23.88 -10.60
C GLU A 221 -23.65 24.45 -11.97
N ASP A 222 -22.76 25.45 -11.98
CA ASP A 222 -22.51 26.21 -13.22
C ASP A 222 -21.29 25.72 -14.04
N CYS A 223 -20.61 24.65 -13.63
CA CYS A 223 -19.33 24.21 -14.22
C CYS A 223 -19.37 22.76 -14.67
N GLY A 224 -18.93 22.47 -15.89
CA GLY A 224 -18.99 21.12 -16.45
C GLY A 224 -17.76 20.27 -16.14
N ALA A 225 -17.99 19.00 -15.84
CA ALA A 225 -16.97 17.97 -15.62
C ALA A 225 -17.28 16.69 -16.41
N ILE A 226 -16.25 15.92 -16.71
CA ILE A 226 -16.33 14.60 -17.37
C ILE A 226 -15.98 13.47 -16.40
N VAL A 227 -16.63 12.30 -16.55
CA VAL A 227 -16.32 11.05 -15.84
C VAL A 227 -16.22 9.87 -16.81
N ASN A 228 -15.20 9.02 -16.64
CA ASN A 228 -15.05 7.78 -17.40
C ASN A 228 -15.69 6.60 -16.67
N ILE A 229 -16.99 6.36 -16.89
CA ILE A 229 -17.73 5.23 -16.30
C ILE A 229 -18.08 4.19 -17.38
N ASP A 230 -19.09 4.48 -18.20
CA ASP A 230 -19.66 3.48 -19.12
C ASP A 230 -19.71 3.93 -20.58
N ASN A 231 -20.14 5.17 -20.85
CA ASN A 231 -20.44 5.62 -22.22
C ASN A 231 -19.85 7.01 -22.50
N PRO A 232 -18.98 7.17 -23.52
CA PRO A 232 -18.38 8.45 -23.86
C PRO A 232 -19.42 9.52 -24.22
N ARG A 233 -20.59 9.14 -24.76
CA ARG A 233 -21.66 10.07 -25.12
C ARG A 233 -22.58 10.46 -23.95
N ARG A 234 -22.33 9.92 -22.76
CA ARG A 234 -23.10 10.18 -21.52
C ARG A 234 -22.14 10.19 -20.34
N SER A 235 -21.27 11.19 -20.32
CA SER A 235 -20.13 11.26 -19.41
C SER A 235 -19.93 12.63 -18.79
N TRP A 236 -20.70 13.65 -19.20
CA TRP A 236 -20.61 14.98 -18.61
C TRP A 236 -21.64 15.19 -17.51
N PHE A 237 -21.33 16.07 -16.58
CA PHE A 237 -22.27 16.58 -15.58
C PHE A 237 -21.86 17.98 -15.17
N ASP A 238 -22.82 18.74 -14.67
CA ASP A 238 -22.58 20.01 -14.03
C ASP A 238 -22.25 19.82 -12.54
N GLY A 239 -21.38 20.66 -12.02
CA GLY A 239 -21.00 20.63 -10.62
C GLY A 239 -20.74 22.02 -10.07
N PHE A 240 -20.79 22.13 -8.75
CA PHE A 240 -20.41 23.36 -8.05
C PHE A 240 -18.98 23.77 -8.44
N CYS A 241 -18.82 24.94 -9.06
CA CYS A 241 -17.52 25.45 -9.52
C CYS A 241 -16.45 25.54 -8.42
N GLN A 242 -16.87 25.66 -7.16
CA GLN A 242 -16.00 25.72 -5.98
C GLN A 242 -15.53 24.34 -5.49
N SER A 243 -16.04 23.25 -6.08
CA SER A 243 -15.59 21.90 -5.77
C SER A 243 -14.17 21.66 -6.29
N ASN A 244 -13.37 21.01 -5.46
CA ASN A 244 -12.01 20.64 -5.83
C ASN A 244 -12.02 19.34 -6.64
N ARG A 245 -11.55 19.41 -7.89
CA ARG A 245 -11.45 18.26 -8.80
C ARG A 245 -10.14 18.26 -9.54
N GLU A 246 -9.81 17.12 -10.11
CA GLU A 246 -8.83 17.03 -11.18
C GLU A 246 -9.30 17.87 -12.40
N TRP A 247 -8.40 18.24 -13.30
CA TRP A 247 -8.72 19.06 -14.46
C TRP A 247 -7.98 18.62 -15.71
N LEU A 248 -8.55 18.97 -16.86
CA LEU A 248 -8.02 18.66 -18.17
C LEU A 248 -7.78 19.94 -18.96
N CYS A 249 -6.51 20.17 -19.33
CA CYS A 249 -6.11 21.27 -20.20
C CYS A 249 -5.94 20.80 -21.65
N GLU A 250 -6.15 21.72 -22.58
CA GLU A 250 -5.84 21.54 -23.98
C GLU A 250 -4.97 22.70 -24.47
N MET A 251 -3.87 22.34 -25.14
CA MET A 251 -3.10 23.25 -25.95
C MET A 251 -3.56 23.06 -27.40
N GLY A 252 -4.18 24.10 -27.96
CA GLY A 252 -4.66 24.09 -29.33
C GLY A 252 -3.54 23.71 -30.33
N PRO A 253 -3.90 23.25 -31.53
CA PRO A 253 -2.93 22.77 -32.51
C PRO A 253 -1.89 23.84 -32.84
N SER A 254 -0.62 23.42 -32.89
CA SER A 254 0.51 24.24 -33.34
C SER A 254 0.60 24.33 -34.86
#